data_AF-A0A7X5TQZ1-F1
#
_entry.id   AF-A0A7X5TQZ1-F1
#
_cell.length_a   1.000
_cell.length_b   1.000
_cell.length_c   1.000
_cell.angle_alpha   90.00
_cell.angle_beta   90.00
_cell.angle_gamma   90.00
#
_symmetry.space_group_name_H-M   'P 1'
#
loop_
_entity.id
_entity.type
_entity.pdbx_description
1 polymer ?
#
loop_
_entity_poly.entity_id
_entity_poly.type
_entity_poly.pdbx_seq_one_letter_code
_entity_poly.pdbx_strand_id
1 'polypeptide(L)'
;MLHGIFELKPKTALSIGGFSFQAFSGNGEFRNRRTHMCVPNKGPIPAGMYYIVDRPQRQFNVFDNAVKGDWFALYAKDRVIDDERWCDGVLRGNFRLHPKGPRGISEGCITLERTSDFYMLHRLLRTTTTEEIPGTKIMSYGTVQVW
;
A
#
# COMPACT_ATOMS: atom_id res chain seq x y z
N MET A 1 -15.67 -1.20 -7.72
CA MET A 1 -14.34 -1.00 -7.08
C MET A 1 -14.09 0.47 -6.72
N LEU A 2 -13.13 0.75 -5.84
CA LEU A 2 -12.74 2.12 -5.45
C LEU A 2 -11.44 2.55 -6.12
N HIS A 3 -11.28 3.85 -6.40
CA HIS A 3 -10.04 4.41 -6.93
C HIS A 3 -9.52 5.48 -6.00
N GLY A 4 -8.24 5.37 -5.65
CA GLY A 4 -7.56 6.28 -4.75
C GLY A 4 -6.33 6.91 -5.37
N ILE A 5 -5.87 7.99 -4.73
CA ILE A 5 -4.68 8.74 -5.10
C ILE A 5 -3.84 8.94 -3.84
N PHE A 6 -2.52 8.75 -3.99
CA PHE A 6 -1.53 8.93 -2.94
C PHE A 6 -0.31 9.67 -3.50
N GLU A 7 -0.29 10.99 -3.31
CA GLU A 7 0.79 11.86 -3.81
C GLU A 7 1.92 11.96 -2.79
N LEU A 8 3.15 11.60 -3.18
CA LEU A 8 4.33 11.61 -2.32
C LEU A 8 4.84 13.04 -2.11
N LYS A 9 4.39 13.65 -1.01
CA LYS A 9 4.79 15.00 -0.57
C LYS A 9 4.94 15.09 0.95
N PRO A 10 5.59 16.14 1.51
CA PRO A 10 5.86 16.23 2.95
C PRO A 10 4.64 15.94 3.84
N LYS A 11 3.45 16.41 3.45
CA LYS A 11 2.16 16.05 4.06
C LYS A 11 1.31 15.27 3.06
N THR A 12 1.48 13.96 3.07
CA THR A 12 0.74 13.04 2.19
C THR A 12 -0.59 12.62 2.82
N ALA A 13 -1.58 12.36 1.98
CA ALA A 13 -2.83 11.69 2.36
C ALA A 13 -3.22 10.67 1.29
N LEU A 14 -3.90 9.61 1.70
CA LEU A 14 -4.59 8.70 0.80
C LEU A 14 -6.01 9.22 0.61
N SER A 15 -6.35 9.64 -0.61
CA SER A 15 -7.71 10.03 -0.97
C SER A 15 -8.38 8.89 -1.71
N ILE A 16 -9.49 8.35 -1.20
CA ILE A 16 -10.19 7.20 -1.79
C ILE A 16 -11.66 7.16 -1.34
N GLY A 17 -12.57 6.86 -2.26
CA GLY A 17 -14.00 6.72 -1.95
C GLY A 17 -14.64 7.96 -1.34
N GLY A 18 -14.18 9.16 -1.72
CA GLY A 18 -14.67 10.44 -1.19
C GLY A 18 -14.06 10.88 0.15
N PHE A 19 -13.19 10.06 0.76
CA PHE A 19 -12.51 10.37 2.02
C PHE A 19 -11.03 10.71 1.78
N SER A 20 -10.43 11.43 2.73
CA SER A 20 -8.99 11.68 2.76
C SER A 20 -8.41 11.29 4.11
N PHE A 21 -7.41 10.42 4.09
CA PHE A 21 -6.79 9.84 5.27
C PHE A 21 -5.33 10.29 5.36
N GLN A 22 -4.92 10.84 6.49
CA GLN A 22 -3.50 11.16 6.71
C GLN A 22 -2.68 9.87 6.67
N ALA A 23 -1.66 9.85 5.82
CA ALA A 23 -0.89 8.65 5.56
C ALA A 23 0.54 9.00 5.14
N PHE A 24 1.41 8.01 5.17
CA PHE A 24 2.80 8.16 4.77
C PHE A 24 3.37 6.87 4.18
N SER A 25 4.52 7.01 3.53
CA SER A 25 5.30 5.90 3.00
C SER A 25 6.78 6.17 3.17
N GLY A 26 7.56 5.14 3.50
CA GLY A 26 8.99 5.29 3.78
C GLY A 26 9.27 5.76 5.21
N ASN A 27 10.56 5.74 5.57
CA ASN A 27 11.05 5.98 6.93
C ASN A 27 12.03 7.15 7.00
N GLY A 28 12.09 7.80 8.17
CA GLY A 28 13.10 8.82 8.47
C GLY A 28 13.18 9.93 7.42
N GLU A 29 14.40 10.21 6.96
CA GLU A 29 14.67 11.23 5.93
C GLU A 29 14.12 10.88 4.54
N PHE A 30 13.80 9.62 4.28
CA PHE A 30 13.28 9.13 2.98
C PHE A 30 11.76 9.25 2.89
N ARG A 31 11.09 9.44 4.02
CA ARG A 31 9.63 9.43 4.14
C ARG A 31 8.98 10.44 3.19
N ASN A 32 8.01 9.96 2.42
CA ASN A 32 7.24 10.68 1.41
C ASN A 32 8.10 11.38 0.33
N ARG A 33 9.39 11.02 0.17
CA ARG A 33 10.26 11.61 -0.85
C ARG A 33 10.32 10.71 -2.07
N ARG A 34 9.58 11.07 -3.13
CA ARG A 34 9.53 10.31 -4.38
C ARG A 34 10.92 9.98 -4.97
N THR A 35 11.87 10.92 -4.89
CA THR A 35 13.24 10.71 -5.39
C THR A 35 14.00 9.58 -4.69
N HIS A 36 13.51 9.10 -3.54
CA HIS A 36 14.10 8.02 -2.77
C HIS A 36 13.28 6.73 -2.83
N MET A 37 12.30 6.65 -3.73
CA MET A 37 11.39 5.50 -3.81
C MET A 37 12.08 4.17 -4.14
N CYS A 38 13.27 4.19 -4.74
CA CYS A 38 14.06 2.99 -5.00
C CYS A 38 15.01 2.60 -3.85
N VAL A 39 15.06 3.35 -2.74
CA VAL A 39 15.93 3.02 -1.59
C VAL A 39 15.39 1.80 -0.83
N PRO A 40 16.12 0.67 -0.75
CA PRO A 40 15.66 -0.55 -0.08
C PRO A 40 15.24 -0.31 1.37
N ASN A 41 14.12 -0.89 1.79
CA ASN A 41 13.56 -0.90 3.16
C ASN A 41 13.35 0.47 3.84
N LYS A 42 13.64 1.58 3.16
CA LYS A 42 13.52 2.94 3.72
C LYS A 42 12.74 3.87 2.83
N GLY A 43 12.85 3.70 1.50
CA GLY A 43 12.17 4.53 0.53
C GLY A 43 10.65 4.33 0.55
N PRO A 44 9.87 5.34 0.13
CA PRO A 44 8.44 5.20 -0.06
C PRO A 44 8.11 4.16 -1.14
N ILE A 45 6.84 3.82 -1.23
CA ILE A 45 6.28 3.03 -2.32
C ILE A 45 6.67 3.67 -3.66
N PRO A 46 7.16 2.90 -4.64
CA PRO A 46 7.46 3.43 -5.97
C PRO A 46 6.24 4.08 -6.64
N ALA A 47 6.48 5.08 -7.48
CA ALA A 47 5.42 5.66 -8.30
C ALA A 47 4.84 4.61 -9.26
N GLY A 48 3.52 4.63 -9.44
CA GLY A 48 2.82 3.63 -10.22
C GLY A 48 1.37 3.48 -9.80
N MET A 49 0.65 2.59 -10.47
CA MET A 49 -0.70 2.20 -10.11
C MET A 49 -0.64 0.85 -9.40
N TYR A 50 -1.40 0.71 -8.31
CA TYR A 50 -1.41 -0.50 -7.49
C TYR A 50 -2.83 -1.00 -7.30
N TYR A 51 -3.03 -2.31 -7.39
CA TYR A 51 -4.27 -2.96 -6.98
C TYR A 51 -4.30 -3.15 -5.47
N ILE A 52 -5.46 -2.90 -4.86
CA ILE A 52 -5.72 -3.19 -3.45
C ILE A 52 -6.36 -4.57 -3.40
N VAL A 53 -5.63 -5.56 -2.92
CA VAL A 53 -6.07 -6.96 -2.92
C VAL A 53 -6.02 -7.54 -1.51
N ASP A 54 -6.67 -8.69 -1.35
CA ASP A 54 -6.57 -9.43 -0.10
C ASP A 54 -5.12 -9.81 0.22
N ARG A 55 -4.86 -9.96 1.51
CA ARG A 55 -3.61 -10.50 2.00
C ARG A 55 -3.37 -11.90 1.36
N PRO A 56 -2.19 -12.15 0.77
CA PRO A 56 -1.85 -13.50 0.30
C PRO A 56 -1.87 -14.49 1.48
N GLN A 57 -2.57 -15.61 1.31
CA GLN A 57 -2.75 -16.61 2.37
C GLN A 57 -1.49 -17.43 2.69
N ARG A 58 -0.41 -17.33 1.89
CA ARG A 58 0.86 -18.06 2.11
C ARG A 58 2.10 -17.33 1.56
N GLN A 59 3.00 -16.88 2.43
CA GLN A 59 4.36 -17.42 2.68
C GLN A 59 4.96 -16.69 3.90
N PHE A 60 5.65 -17.44 4.74
CA PHE A 60 6.15 -17.04 6.06
C PHE A 60 7.03 -15.77 6.02
N ASN A 61 6.55 -14.67 6.60
CA ASN A 61 7.40 -13.52 6.96
C ASN A 61 7.20 -13.20 8.44
N VAL A 62 8.30 -13.26 9.19
CA VAL A 62 8.40 -13.15 10.66
C VAL A 62 7.91 -11.79 11.22
N PHE A 63 7.59 -10.84 10.35
CA PHE A 63 7.01 -9.53 10.71
C PHE A 63 5.48 -9.55 10.95
N ASP A 64 4.82 -10.69 10.76
CA ASP A 64 3.36 -10.85 10.86
C ASP A 64 2.74 -10.64 12.26
N ASN A 65 3.57 -10.49 13.30
CA ASN A 65 3.11 -10.53 14.69
C ASN A 65 2.71 -9.18 15.30
N ALA A 66 2.84 -8.04 14.60
CA ALA A 66 2.53 -6.73 15.19
C ALA A 66 1.12 -6.21 14.88
N VAL A 67 0.46 -6.68 13.80
CA VAL A 67 -0.89 -6.27 13.39
C VAL A 67 -1.57 -7.47 12.72
N LYS A 68 -1.97 -8.47 13.51
CA LYS A 68 -2.67 -9.66 12.98
C LYS A 68 -3.99 -9.23 12.31
N GLY A 69 -4.03 -9.30 10.98
CA GLY A 69 -5.28 -9.49 10.21
C GLY A 69 -5.84 -8.30 9.42
N ASP A 70 -5.43 -7.07 9.73
CA ASP A 70 -6.11 -5.86 9.23
C ASP A 70 -5.25 -5.09 8.23
N TRP A 71 -4.79 -5.71 7.15
CA TRP A 71 -4.06 -5.00 6.09
C TRP A 71 -4.37 -5.58 4.70
N PHE A 72 -4.18 -4.75 3.67
CA PHE A 72 -4.34 -5.15 2.27
C PHE A 72 -2.98 -5.17 1.57
N ALA A 73 -2.80 -6.08 0.62
CA ALA A 73 -1.61 -6.05 -0.24
C ALA A 73 -1.80 -5.01 -1.36
N LEU A 74 -0.68 -4.42 -1.80
CA LEU A 74 -0.63 -3.46 -2.89
C LEU A 74 0.21 -4.06 -4.02
N TYR A 75 -0.45 -4.69 -4.98
CA TYR A 75 0.23 -5.31 -6.13
C TYR A 75 0.39 -4.28 -7.24
N ALA A 76 1.60 -4.18 -7.79
CA ALA A 76 1.86 -3.26 -8.88
C ALA A 76 1.00 -3.65 -10.10
N LYS A 77 0.32 -2.67 -10.70
CA LYS A 77 -0.31 -2.84 -12.00
C LYS A 77 0.74 -2.66 -13.09
N ASP A 78 1.60 -3.66 -13.21
CA ASP A 78 2.56 -3.76 -14.31
C ASP A 78 2.34 -5.04 -15.12
N ARG A 79 3.38 -5.57 -15.76
CA ARG A 79 3.26 -6.75 -16.65
C ARG A 79 3.04 -8.04 -15.87
N VAL A 80 3.42 -8.07 -14.59
CA VAL A 80 3.31 -9.25 -13.72
C VAL A 80 2.58 -8.82 -12.46
N ILE A 81 1.41 -9.41 -12.22
CA ILE A 81 0.60 -9.07 -11.04
C ILE A 81 1.08 -9.90 -9.85
N ASP A 82 2.04 -9.35 -9.12
CA ASP A 82 2.63 -9.96 -7.95
C ASP A 82 2.96 -8.92 -6.84
N ASP A 83 3.67 -9.37 -5.81
CA ASP A 83 4.06 -8.55 -4.66
C ASP A 83 5.46 -7.94 -4.82
N GLU A 84 5.98 -7.90 -6.05
CA GLU A 84 7.30 -7.41 -6.40
C GLU A 84 7.22 -6.26 -7.40
N ARG A 85 8.26 -5.44 -7.43
CA ARG A 85 8.38 -4.32 -8.37
C ARG A 85 9.82 -3.89 -8.52
N TRP A 86 10.26 -3.75 -9.77
CA TRP A 86 11.55 -3.15 -10.09
C TRP A 86 11.48 -1.62 -10.09
N CYS A 87 12.47 -0.99 -9.47
CA CYS A 87 12.64 0.46 -9.38
C CYS A 87 14.14 0.75 -9.55
N ASP A 88 14.55 1.33 -10.68
CA ASP A 88 15.97 1.64 -10.99
C ASP A 88 16.95 0.47 -10.72
N GLY A 89 16.57 -0.74 -11.13
CA GLY A 89 17.39 -1.94 -10.93
C GLY A 89 17.37 -2.50 -9.50
N VAL A 90 16.55 -1.94 -8.60
CA VAL A 90 16.30 -2.45 -7.26
C VAL A 90 14.96 -3.20 -7.24
N LEU A 91 14.99 -4.46 -6.84
CA LEU A 91 13.77 -5.21 -6.53
C LEU A 91 13.21 -4.71 -5.19
N ARG A 92 12.02 -4.15 -5.24
CA ARG A 92 11.19 -3.80 -4.09
C ARG A 92 9.94 -4.66 -4.12
N GLY A 93 9.13 -4.57 -3.09
CA GLY A 93 7.91 -5.34 -3.01
C GLY A 93 7.42 -5.39 -1.59
N ASN A 94 6.59 -6.37 -1.32
CA ASN A 94 5.94 -6.52 -0.05
C ASN A 94 5.27 -5.19 0.39
N PHE A 95 4.50 -4.56 -0.49
CA PHE A 95 3.80 -3.30 -0.20
C PHE A 95 2.41 -3.54 0.38
N ARG A 96 2.06 -2.80 1.44
CA ARG A 96 0.81 -3.00 2.16
C ARG A 96 0.11 -1.68 2.42
N LEU A 97 -1.20 -1.73 2.49
CA LEU A 97 -2.04 -0.68 3.06
C LEU A 97 -2.41 -1.12 4.49
N HIS A 98 -1.89 -0.42 5.50
CA HIS A 98 -2.03 -0.82 6.89
C HIS A 98 -2.06 0.39 7.86
N PRO A 99 -2.54 0.24 9.10
CA PRO A 99 -2.43 1.30 10.10
C PRO A 99 -1.00 1.44 10.61
N LYS A 100 -0.66 2.62 11.12
CA LYS A 100 0.60 2.86 11.83
C LYS A 100 0.69 1.93 13.05
N GLY A 101 1.68 1.04 13.05
CA GLY A 101 2.01 0.19 14.19
C GLY A 101 2.80 0.94 15.27
N PRO A 102 3.10 0.30 16.42
CA PRO A 102 3.77 0.95 17.56
C PRO A 102 5.11 1.61 17.23
N ARG A 103 5.87 1.06 16.27
CA ARG A 103 7.16 1.60 15.82
C ARG A 103 7.06 2.61 14.69
N GLY A 104 5.86 2.80 14.11
CA GLY A 104 5.65 3.74 13.00
C GLY A 104 6.44 3.45 11.72
N ILE A 105 6.84 2.20 11.50
CA ILE A 105 7.67 1.79 10.36
C ILE A 105 6.81 1.64 9.09
N SER A 106 7.33 2.15 7.97
CA SER A 106 6.80 1.94 6.62
C SER A 106 7.94 1.71 5.63
N GLU A 107 8.18 0.47 5.25
CA GLU A 107 9.27 0.09 4.32
C GLU A 107 8.85 0.16 2.86
N GLY A 108 8.04 1.17 2.52
CA GLY A 108 7.38 1.32 1.21
C GLY A 108 5.90 0.93 1.22
N CYS A 109 5.29 0.81 2.39
CA CYS A 109 3.84 0.64 2.52
C CYS A 109 3.10 1.99 2.39
N ILE A 110 1.79 1.95 2.19
CA ILE A 110 0.92 3.10 2.49
C ILE A 110 0.40 2.92 3.91
N THR A 111 0.90 3.74 4.83
CA THR A 111 0.65 3.60 6.25
C THR A 111 -0.24 4.74 6.75
N LEU A 112 -1.45 4.42 7.20
CA LEU A 112 -2.37 5.41 7.74
C LEU A 112 -1.93 5.85 9.14
N GLU A 113 -1.89 7.16 9.39
CA GLU A 113 -1.40 7.74 10.64
C GLU A 113 -2.22 7.36 11.86
N ARG A 114 -3.54 7.23 11.68
CA ARG A 114 -4.50 6.87 12.73
C ARG A 114 -5.07 5.48 12.46
N THR A 115 -5.13 4.65 13.50
CA THR A 115 -5.73 3.31 13.40
C THR A 115 -7.24 3.38 13.13
N SER A 116 -7.95 4.37 13.69
CA SER A 116 -9.38 4.59 13.44
C SER A 116 -9.68 4.87 11.96
N ASP A 117 -8.87 5.71 11.34
CA ASP A 117 -8.94 6.03 9.91
C ASP A 117 -8.76 4.78 9.06
N PHE A 118 -7.80 3.94 9.45
CA PHE A 118 -7.59 2.66 8.77
C PHE A 118 -8.82 1.76 8.87
N TYR A 119 -9.43 1.60 10.05
CA TYR A 119 -10.62 0.76 10.17
C TYR A 119 -11.83 1.31 9.40
N MET A 120 -11.96 2.63 9.27
CA MET A 120 -12.96 3.25 8.39
C MET A 120 -12.70 2.88 6.92
N LEU A 121 -11.46 3.01 6.45
CA LEU A 121 -11.07 2.63 5.10
C LEU A 121 -11.21 1.12 4.86
N HIS A 122 -10.83 0.29 5.83
CA HIS A 122 -10.94 -1.16 5.75
C HIS A 122 -12.40 -1.58 5.57
N ARG A 123 -13.32 -1.00 6.35
CA ARG A 123 -14.75 -1.24 6.18
C ARG A 123 -15.23 -0.83 4.79
N LEU A 124 -14.85 0.37 4.34
CA LEU A 124 -15.22 0.89 3.02
C LEU A 124 -14.77 -0.04 1.89
N LEU A 125 -13.52 -0.53 1.94
CA LEU A 125 -12.98 -1.50 0.98
C LEU A 125 -13.72 -2.83 1.07
N ARG A 126 -13.94 -3.39 2.27
CA ARG A 126 -14.61 -4.68 2.45
C ARG A 126 -16.07 -4.70 1.99
N THR A 127 -16.73 -3.55 1.95
CA THR A 127 -18.12 -3.43 1.47
C THR A 127 -18.25 -3.02 0.01
N THR A 128 -17.14 -2.74 -0.68
CA THR A 128 -17.18 -2.37 -2.10
C THR A 128 -17.30 -3.59 -3.00
N THR A 129 -17.88 -3.40 -4.19
CA THR A 129 -17.82 -4.42 -5.24
C THR A 129 -16.39 -4.61 -5.71
N THR A 130 -15.92 -5.86 -5.69
CA THR A 130 -14.61 -6.26 -6.19
C THR A 130 -14.66 -6.63 -7.67
N GLU A 131 -13.52 -6.54 -8.34
CA GLU A 131 -13.33 -6.93 -9.74
C GLU A 131 -12.13 -7.86 -9.87
N GLU A 132 -12.23 -8.88 -10.71
CA GLU A 132 -11.10 -9.76 -11.01
C GLU A 132 -10.05 -9.00 -11.84
N ILE A 133 -8.79 -9.05 -11.42
CA ILE A 133 -7.69 -8.44 -12.19
C ILE A 133 -7.49 -9.25 -13.48
N PRO A 134 -7.52 -8.62 -14.67
CA PRO A 134 -7.40 -9.33 -15.95
C PRO A 134 -6.20 -10.27 -16.02
N GLY A 135 -6.42 -11.51 -16.47
CA GLY A 135 -5.38 -12.52 -16.59
C GLY A 135 -4.98 -13.20 -15.27
N THR A 136 -5.73 -12.98 -14.18
CA THR A 136 -5.50 -13.59 -12.87
C THR A 136 -6.82 -14.13 -12.30
N LYS A 137 -6.78 -14.71 -11.08
CA LYS A 137 -7.98 -15.02 -10.27
C LYS A 137 -8.07 -14.14 -9.02
N ILE A 138 -7.37 -13.01 -9.02
CA ILE A 138 -7.23 -12.15 -7.85
C ILE A 138 -8.32 -11.10 -7.90
N MET A 139 -9.13 -11.04 -6.85
CA MET A 139 -10.15 -10.01 -6.68
C MET A 139 -9.52 -8.73 -6.10
N SER A 140 -9.79 -7.60 -6.74
CA SER A 140 -9.35 -6.29 -6.31
C SER A 140 -10.50 -5.47 -5.74
N TYR A 141 -10.26 -4.85 -4.58
CA TYR A 141 -11.17 -3.86 -3.99
C TYR A 141 -11.09 -2.51 -4.71
N GLY A 142 -9.99 -2.25 -5.41
CA GLY A 142 -9.71 -0.93 -5.94
C GLY A 142 -8.30 -0.74 -6.45
N THR A 143 -7.99 0.48 -6.83
CA THR A 143 -6.62 0.87 -7.19
C THR A 143 -6.17 2.10 -6.43
N VAL A 144 -4.86 2.25 -6.22
CA VAL A 144 -4.25 3.50 -5.78
C VAL A 144 -3.22 3.96 -6.81
N GLN A 145 -3.37 5.19 -7.29
CA GLN A 145 -2.33 5.86 -8.08
C GLN A 145 -1.35 6.56 -7.15
N VAL A 146 -0.07 6.21 -7.26
CA VAL A 146 1.05 6.84 -6.55
C VAL A 146 1.84 7.70 -7.53
N TRP A 147 2.16 8.95 -7.15
CA TRP A 147 2.97 9.87 -7.97
C TRP A 147 3.66 10.95 -7.16
#